data_AF-A0A0N7L7K9-F1
#
_entry.id   AF-A0A0N7L7K9-F1
#
_cell.length_a   1.000
_cell.length_b   1.000
_cell.length_c   1.000
_cell.angle_alpha   90.00
_cell.angle_beta   90.00
_cell.angle_gamma   90.00
#
_symmetry.space_group_name_H-M   'P 1'
#
loop_
_entity.id
_entity.type
_entity.pdbx_description
1 polymer ?
#
loop_
_entity_poly.entity_id
_entity_poly.type
_entity_poly.pdbx_seq_one_letter_code
_entity_poly.pdbx_strand_id
1 'polypeptide(L)'
;MNAQIQQWLELKWMPDKVSIELGIGQNLHNLFDYDLYPIWLRFAQVYEELMSTKQTTELEWLKELFQTENDLLEVLTSPSNVRNTKGEALLTQFMNEQKDPVRAFDMFMHSRSGLRAFFTQNNKKLSKDLQQKMMRLTDPSSRMTQNSLAEWREFKQNIDLPESKNVLSMLETHDIIRQSWIFYIKSMIPEMPTKSPVTETIEVLASTDMRSLKEFVNIWREHSVDPSDVYTIVLEFQNAKASQVVWKLFINDYMKTKKLNIPPMIKTFKSLSAQHSSKSDNYGEMRKIVNEWVNSEFPPKQAFEALLLDVDASRLLNHWFVCMDHSFRNLISKPGFESTASMLRISSKNPSAHRAYLKMLSMFILFRDLGDLQSRNIVNLEETMWILNPMPFDEIIWLLQLDTTTNELIAKAEKMLIARNEVDTKTKAEEGARKYRHSSSLGVGSAQHGQTLKSDLSGRDEEIVTVLDKALSHLLNNPLLPFYFDLERKLNRKGTLFGTLLHVLKEKKLTDVVEAAEESIAIKIICLQLLEQDERDVPVKPNLEAKTAIPTKTGFPPSRKYHTGSPK
;
A
#
# COMPACT_ATOMS: atom_id res chain seq x y z
N MET A 1 20.19 39.88 -26.33
CA MET A 1 19.97 38.79 -25.35
C MET A 1 21.29 38.20 -24.85
N ASN A 2 22.10 37.55 -25.69
CA ASN A 2 23.37 36.94 -25.24
C ASN A 2 24.35 37.92 -24.57
N ALA A 3 24.49 39.14 -25.08
CA ALA A 3 25.35 40.16 -24.46
C ALA A 3 24.91 40.56 -23.03
N GLN A 4 23.61 40.56 -22.75
CA GLN A 4 23.08 40.93 -21.43
C GLN A 4 23.25 39.80 -20.42
N ILE A 5 23.08 38.55 -20.84
CA ILE A 5 23.41 37.37 -20.03
C ILE A 5 24.90 37.37 -19.66
N GLN A 6 25.78 37.63 -20.63
CA GLN A 6 27.23 37.72 -20.36
C GLN A 6 27.55 38.85 -19.37
N GLN A 7 26.93 40.01 -19.52
CA GLN A 7 27.09 41.11 -18.58
C GLN A 7 26.68 40.71 -17.15
N TRP A 8 25.55 40.03 -16.95
CA TRP A 8 25.15 39.56 -15.62
C TRP A 8 26.12 38.53 -15.03
N LEU A 9 26.65 37.63 -15.87
CA LEU A 9 27.67 36.65 -15.46
C LEU A 9 28.99 37.33 -15.06
N GLU A 10 29.45 38.33 -15.82
CA GLU A 10 30.64 39.14 -15.52
C GLU A 10 30.48 39.88 -14.19
N LEU A 11 29.27 40.40 -13.92
CA LEU A 11 28.93 41.03 -12.65
C LEU A 11 28.69 40.04 -11.51
N LYS A 12 28.80 38.73 -11.76
CA LYS A 12 28.55 37.63 -10.82
C LYS A 12 27.18 37.73 -10.14
N TRP A 13 26.17 38.14 -10.91
CA TRP A 13 24.81 38.16 -10.38
C TRP A 13 24.29 36.74 -10.22
N MET A 14 23.53 36.52 -9.14
CA MET A 14 22.84 35.26 -8.91
C MET A 14 21.47 35.27 -9.60
N PRO A 15 20.88 34.08 -9.90
CA PRO A 15 19.58 33.99 -10.57
C PRO A 15 18.44 34.71 -9.85
N ASP A 16 18.47 34.77 -8.52
CA ASP A 16 17.52 35.54 -7.69
C ASP A 16 17.56 37.03 -8.02
N LYS A 17 18.75 37.63 -8.12
CA LYS A 17 18.94 39.05 -8.43
C LYS A 17 18.47 39.37 -9.86
N VAL A 18 18.79 38.51 -10.82
CA VAL A 18 18.33 38.68 -12.21
C VAL A 18 16.81 38.54 -12.30
N SER A 19 16.19 37.67 -11.50
CA SER A 19 14.73 37.54 -11.45
C SER A 19 14.03 38.85 -11.02
N ILE A 20 14.64 39.58 -10.08
CA ILE A 20 14.15 40.87 -9.58
C ILE A 20 14.28 41.93 -10.67
N GLU A 21 15.46 42.01 -11.32
CA GLU A 21 15.73 42.95 -12.42
C GLU A 21 14.73 42.76 -13.58
N LEU A 22 14.42 41.50 -13.92
CA LEU A 22 13.47 41.16 -14.98
C LEU A 22 12.00 41.28 -14.54
N GLY A 23 11.73 41.65 -13.28
CA GLY A 23 10.38 41.78 -12.76
C GLY A 23 9.59 40.47 -12.78
N ILE A 24 10.26 39.31 -12.68
CA ILE A 24 9.62 37.98 -12.68
C ILE A 24 8.59 37.89 -11.54
N GLY A 25 8.96 38.36 -10.35
CA GLY A 25 8.08 38.39 -9.17
C GLY A 25 6.85 39.31 -9.25
N GLN A 26 6.72 40.12 -10.30
CA GLN A 26 5.57 41.02 -10.53
C GLN A 26 4.53 40.40 -11.49
N ASN A 27 4.91 39.35 -12.22
CA ASN A 27 4.10 38.72 -13.27
C ASN A 27 3.85 37.22 -12.96
N LEU A 28 3.66 36.89 -11.69
CA LEU A 28 3.57 35.48 -11.27
C LEU A 28 2.30 34.78 -11.80
N HIS A 29 1.18 35.50 -11.89
CA HIS A 29 -0.10 34.96 -12.39
C HIS A 29 -0.07 34.48 -13.86
N ASN A 30 0.92 34.90 -14.65
CA ASN A 30 1.11 34.56 -16.06
C ASN A 30 2.59 34.30 -16.38
N LEU A 31 3.32 33.75 -15.41
CA LEU A 31 4.76 33.53 -15.44
C LEU A 31 5.23 32.87 -16.75
N PHE A 32 4.52 31.84 -17.21
CA PHE A 32 4.95 31.06 -18.38
C PHE A 32 4.64 31.73 -19.73
N ASP A 33 3.76 32.73 -19.72
CA ASP A 33 3.48 33.59 -20.88
C ASP A 33 4.26 34.92 -20.80
N TYR A 34 5.04 35.13 -19.75
CA TYR A 34 5.82 36.35 -19.57
C TYR A 34 7.11 36.28 -20.39
N ASP A 35 7.27 37.19 -21.35
CA ASP A 35 8.36 37.21 -22.34
C ASP A 35 9.78 37.16 -21.73
N LEU A 36 9.96 37.65 -20.50
CA LEU A 36 11.26 37.67 -19.83
C LEU A 36 11.56 36.40 -19.01
N TYR A 37 10.57 35.52 -18.79
CA TYR A 37 10.76 34.27 -18.07
C TYR A 37 11.75 33.32 -18.77
N PRO A 38 11.65 33.07 -20.10
CA PRO A 38 12.65 32.26 -20.80
C PRO A 38 14.07 32.83 -20.74
N ILE A 39 14.21 34.17 -20.68
CA ILE A 39 15.51 34.84 -20.56
C ILE A 39 16.11 34.57 -19.17
N TRP A 40 15.31 34.71 -18.11
CA TRP A 40 15.72 34.38 -16.75
C TRP A 40 16.14 32.92 -16.62
N LEU A 41 15.32 31.99 -17.11
CA LEU A 41 15.61 30.55 -17.03
C LEU A 41 16.89 30.20 -17.78
N ARG A 42 17.11 30.79 -18.97
CA ARG A 42 18.35 30.61 -19.73
C ARG A 42 19.56 31.13 -18.97
N PHE A 43 19.43 32.27 -18.29
CA PHE A 43 20.49 32.78 -17.43
C PHE A 43 20.80 31.82 -16.29
N ALA A 44 19.78 31.31 -15.57
CA ALA A 44 19.96 30.38 -14.45
C ALA A 44 20.70 29.10 -14.88
N GLN A 45 20.33 28.54 -16.04
CA GLN A 45 21.00 27.36 -16.62
C GLN A 45 22.47 27.63 -16.94
N VAL A 46 22.79 28.74 -17.60
CA VAL A 46 24.19 29.09 -17.93
C VAL A 46 25.00 29.43 -16.68
N TYR A 47 24.39 30.11 -15.71
CA TYR A 47 25.02 30.38 -14.42
C TYR A 47 25.41 29.07 -13.73
N GLU A 48 24.53 28.08 -13.75
CA GLU A 48 24.81 26.77 -13.15
C GLU A 48 25.92 26.01 -13.85
N GLU A 49 25.88 25.92 -15.19
CA GLU A 49 26.91 25.26 -15.99
C GLU A 49 28.32 25.82 -15.71
N LEU A 50 28.42 27.08 -15.31
CA LEU A 50 29.69 27.77 -15.02
C LEU A 50 30.11 27.74 -13.55
N MET A 51 29.14 27.72 -12.63
CA MET A 51 29.38 27.94 -11.19
C MET A 51 29.14 26.70 -10.32
N SER A 52 28.47 25.65 -10.84
CA SER A 52 28.07 24.46 -10.09
C SER A 52 28.43 23.17 -10.86
N THR A 53 28.63 22.08 -10.12
CA THR A 53 28.79 20.73 -10.70
C THR A 53 27.47 19.93 -10.70
N LYS A 54 26.44 20.44 -10.02
CA LYS A 54 25.11 19.84 -10.02
C LYS A 54 24.30 20.40 -11.19
N GLN A 55 23.48 19.55 -11.81
CA GLN A 55 22.50 19.97 -12.80
C GLN A 55 21.17 20.18 -12.07
N THR A 56 20.64 21.40 -12.08
CA THR A 56 19.36 21.76 -11.47
C THR A 56 18.29 21.86 -12.54
N THR A 57 17.16 21.22 -12.25
CA THR A 57 15.97 21.22 -13.12
C THR A 57 15.24 22.56 -13.04
N GLU A 58 14.39 22.85 -14.03
CA GLU A 58 13.57 24.07 -14.01
C GLU A 58 12.67 24.15 -12.77
N LEU A 59 12.11 23.02 -12.34
CA LEU A 59 11.27 22.98 -11.14
C LEU A 59 12.08 23.29 -9.87
N GLU A 60 13.31 22.78 -9.74
CA GLU A 60 14.19 23.11 -8.62
C GLU A 60 14.54 24.61 -8.62
N TRP A 61 14.84 25.21 -9.79
CA TRP A 61 15.05 26.65 -9.91
C TRP A 61 13.83 27.46 -9.46
N LEU A 62 12.63 27.01 -9.84
CA LEU A 62 11.40 27.64 -9.39
C LEU A 62 11.23 27.48 -7.86
N LYS A 63 11.52 26.32 -7.27
CA LYS A 63 11.49 26.14 -5.81
C LYS A 63 12.42 27.10 -5.09
N GLU A 64 13.60 27.37 -5.64
CA GLU A 64 14.54 28.36 -5.08
C GLU A 64 14.06 29.81 -5.23
N LEU A 65 13.31 30.11 -6.30
CA LEU A 65 12.77 31.45 -6.54
C LEU A 65 11.66 31.83 -5.53
N PHE A 66 10.97 30.85 -4.95
CA PHE A 66 9.87 31.06 -4.01
C PHE A 66 10.27 30.80 -2.56
N GLN A 67 9.69 31.55 -1.63
CA GLN A 67 10.01 31.40 -0.20
C GLN A 67 9.49 30.08 0.39
N THR A 68 8.40 29.54 -0.16
CA THR A 68 7.80 28.30 0.29
C THR A 68 7.27 27.48 -0.90
N GLU A 69 7.22 26.15 -0.75
CA GLU A 69 6.58 25.28 -1.75
C GLU A 69 5.11 25.63 -1.99
N ASN A 70 4.43 26.13 -0.97
CA ASN A 70 3.06 26.61 -1.10
C ASN A 70 2.98 27.80 -2.06
N ASP A 71 3.93 28.75 -2.00
CA ASP A 71 3.94 29.90 -2.90
C ASP A 71 4.16 29.46 -4.36
N LEU A 72 5.03 28.46 -4.59
CA LEU A 72 5.18 27.85 -5.91
C LEU A 72 3.87 27.20 -6.37
N LEU A 73 3.21 26.44 -5.51
CA LEU A 73 1.93 25.81 -5.82
C LEU A 73 0.85 26.86 -6.17
N GLU A 74 0.81 28.01 -5.49
CA GLU A 74 -0.09 29.12 -5.87
C GLU A 74 0.14 29.60 -7.30
N VAL A 75 1.41 29.75 -7.68
CA VAL A 75 1.79 30.20 -9.01
C VAL A 75 1.41 29.15 -10.05
N LEU A 76 1.75 27.88 -9.81
CA LEU A 76 1.48 26.77 -10.71
C LEU A 76 -0.03 26.50 -10.88
N THR A 77 -0.83 26.73 -9.84
CA THR A 77 -2.29 26.55 -9.87
C THR A 77 -3.06 27.81 -10.31
N SER A 78 -2.37 28.90 -10.67
CA SER A 78 -3.02 30.10 -11.18
C SER A 78 -3.63 29.85 -12.57
N PRO A 79 -4.81 30.42 -12.90
CA PRO A 79 -5.54 30.07 -14.11
C PRO A 79 -4.78 30.25 -15.43
N SER A 80 -3.90 31.24 -15.55
CA SER A 80 -3.12 31.45 -16.79
C SER A 80 -1.99 30.43 -16.89
N ASN A 81 -1.24 30.23 -15.81
CA ASN A 81 -0.11 29.30 -15.79
C ASN A 81 -0.54 27.86 -16.02
N VAL A 82 -1.63 27.44 -15.39
CA VAL A 82 -2.10 26.06 -15.49
C VAL A 82 -2.69 25.73 -16.88
N ARG A 83 -3.19 26.74 -17.61
CA ARG A 83 -3.62 26.59 -19.02
C ARG A 83 -2.46 26.57 -20.00
N ASN A 84 -1.29 27.01 -19.58
CA ASN A 84 -0.06 26.89 -20.35
C ASN A 84 0.47 25.46 -20.20
N THR A 85 0.79 24.79 -21.31
CA THR A 85 1.24 23.39 -21.34
C THR A 85 2.49 23.16 -20.48
N LYS A 86 3.37 24.16 -20.37
CA LYS A 86 4.56 24.11 -19.52
C LYS A 86 4.20 24.20 -18.04
N GLY A 87 3.29 25.11 -17.70
CA GLY A 87 2.83 25.25 -16.32
C GLY A 87 2.06 24.02 -15.84
N GLU A 88 1.23 23.43 -16.69
CA GLU A 88 0.56 22.14 -16.42
C GLU A 88 1.58 21.01 -16.16
N ALA A 89 2.63 20.90 -17.00
CA ALA A 89 3.67 19.90 -16.84
C ALA A 89 4.47 20.09 -15.54
N LEU A 90 4.81 21.33 -15.18
CA LEU A 90 5.52 21.64 -13.92
C LEU A 90 4.63 21.44 -12.68
N LEU A 91 3.35 21.78 -12.74
CA LEU A 91 2.39 21.48 -11.68
C LEU A 91 2.30 19.97 -11.47
N THR A 92 2.20 19.21 -12.56
CA THR A 92 2.16 17.75 -12.53
C THR A 92 3.42 17.17 -11.90
N GLN A 93 4.61 17.63 -12.32
CA GLN A 93 5.88 17.22 -11.74
C GLN A 93 5.95 17.56 -10.25
N PHE A 94 5.59 18.79 -9.88
CA PHE A 94 5.59 19.26 -8.49
C PHE A 94 4.69 18.41 -7.59
N MET A 95 3.49 18.06 -8.06
CA MET A 95 2.58 17.21 -7.30
C MET A 95 3.13 15.79 -7.18
N ASN A 96 3.70 15.21 -8.25
CA ASN A 96 4.28 13.85 -8.20
C ASN A 96 5.48 13.74 -7.24
N GLU A 97 6.20 14.83 -6.97
CA GLU A 97 7.26 14.85 -5.96
C GLU A 97 6.72 14.79 -4.52
N GLN A 98 5.41 15.00 -4.32
CA GLN A 98 4.76 14.90 -3.01
C GLN A 98 4.43 13.43 -2.69
N LYS A 99 5.30 12.77 -1.90
CA LYS A 99 5.11 11.37 -1.49
C LYS A 99 4.00 11.15 -0.46
N ASP A 100 3.61 12.19 0.27
CA ASP A 100 2.57 12.13 1.29
C ASP A 100 1.28 12.75 0.76
N PRO A 101 0.24 11.95 0.44
CA PRO A 101 -0.99 12.45 -0.14
C PRO A 101 -1.80 13.31 0.84
N VAL A 102 -1.62 13.16 2.15
CA VAL A 102 -2.25 14.02 3.16
C VAL A 102 -1.64 15.41 3.08
N ARG A 103 -0.31 15.51 3.15
CA ARG A 103 0.40 16.79 2.98
C ARG A 103 0.11 17.42 1.61
N ALA A 104 0.12 16.64 0.53
CA ALA A 104 -0.17 17.15 -0.81
C ALA A 104 -1.58 17.75 -0.88
N PHE A 105 -2.56 17.08 -0.27
CA PHE A 105 -3.92 17.60 -0.16
C PHE A 105 -3.99 18.87 0.67
N ASP A 106 -3.33 18.92 1.84
CA ASP A 106 -3.30 20.12 2.66
C ASP A 106 -2.69 21.30 1.91
N MET A 107 -1.57 21.11 1.22
CA MET A 107 -0.94 22.15 0.40
C MET A 107 -1.88 22.63 -0.70
N PHE A 108 -2.50 21.68 -1.40
CA PHE A 108 -3.43 21.95 -2.48
C PHE A 108 -4.69 22.68 -2.00
N MET A 109 -5.21 22.30 -0.84
CA MET A 109 -6.37 22.94 -0.24
C MET A 109 -6.10 24.32 0.31
N HIS A 110 -4.88 24.58 0.76
CA HIS A 110 -4.44 25.91 1.13
C HIS A 110 -4.10 26.79 -0.08
N SER A 111 -4.25 26.29 -1.31
CA SER A 111 -4.12 27.11 -2.50
C SER A 111 -5.27 28.12 -2.64
N ARG A 112 -5.00 29.32 -3.17
CA ARG A 112 -6.03 30.33 -3.52
C ARG A 112 -7.10 29.71 -4.39
N SER A 113 -6.67 28.90 -5.35
CA SER A 113 -7.49 28.17 -6.30
C SER A 113 -8.40 27.15 -5.59
N GLY A 114 -7.85 26.30 -4.72
CA GLY A 114 -8.60 25.32 -3.93
C GLY A 114 -9.60 25.96 -2.96
N LEU A 115 -9.17 26.94 -2.17
CA LEU A 115 -10.06 27.65 -1.23
C LEU A 115 -11.16 28.41 -1.97
N ARG A 116 -10.85 29.09 -3.07
CA ARG A 116 -11.86 29.80 -3.86
C ARG A 116 -12.96 28.86 -4.34
N ALA A 117 -12.59 27.71 -4.88
CA ALA A 117 -13.56 26.74 -5.37
C ALA A 117 -14.45 26.23 -4.23
N PHE A 118 -13.87 25.87 -3.09
CA PHE A 118 -14.61 25.45 -1.89
C PHE A 118 -15.59 26.52 -1.41
N PHE A 119 -15.15 27.77 -1.29
CA PHE A 119 -15.98 28.82 -0.71
C PHE A 119 -17.02 29.38 -1.66
N THR A 120 -16.73 29.46 -2.97
CA THR A 120 -17.72 29.86 -3.97
C THR A 120 -19.00 29.03 -3.86
N GLN A 121 -18.86 27.76 -3.47
CA GLN A 121 -19.98 26.84 -3.28
C GLN A 121 -20.55 26.84 -1.84
N ASN A 122 -19.76 27.21 -0.83
CA ASN A 122 -20.17 27.26 0.59
C ASN A 122 -20.45 28.66 1.16
N ASN A 123 -20.65 29.65 0.28
CA ASN A 123 -20.80 31.08 0.63
C ASN A 123 -21.89 31.42 1.68
N LYS A 124 -22.78 30.50 2.06
CA LYS A 124 -23.84 30.77 3.05
C LYS A 124 -23.36 30.73 4.52
N LYS A 125 -22.18 30.18 4.81
CA LYS A 125 -21.71 29.94 6.20
C LYS A 125 -20.66 30.94 6.72
N LEU A 126 -20.04 31.75 5.86
CA LEU A 126 -18.98 32.68 6.25
C LEU A 126 -19.53 34.07 6.60
N SER A 127 -18.81 34.82 7.44
CA SER A 127 -19.09 36.25 7.66
C SER A 127 -18.83 37.04 6.36
N LYS A 128 -19.59 38.13 6.16
CA LYS A 128 -19.45 38.97 4.94
C LYS A 128 -18.03 39.54 4.77
N ASP A 129 -17.37 39.91 5.86
CA ASP A 129 -16.02 40.46 5.85
C ASP A 129 -15.00 39.42 5.39
N LEU A 130 -15.12 38.18 5.89
CA LEU A 130 -14.26 37.08 5.49
C LEU A 130 -14.47 36.72 4.02
N GLN A 131 -15.71 36.72 3.54
CA GLN A 131 -16.03 36.53 2.13
C GLN A 131 -15.43 37.62 1.25
N GLN A 132 -15.55 38.90 1.63
CA GLN A 132 -14.96 40.00 0.86
C GLN A 132 -13.43 39.92 0.83
N LYS A 133 -12.79 39.67 1.97
CA LYS A 133 -11.33 39.51 2.05
C LYS A 133 -10.86 38.35 1.19
N MET A 134 -11.55 37.21 1.25
CA MET A 134 -11.27 36.04 0.43
C MET A 134 -11.49 36.29 -1.06
N MET A 135 -12.60 36.90 -1.47
CA MET A 135 -12.87 37.22 -2.87
C MET A 135 -11.80 38.15 -3.43
N ARG A 136 -11.38 39.16 -2.65
CA ARG A 136 -10.26 40.05 -3.02
C ARG A 136 -8.95 39.28 -3.15
N LEU A 137 -8.63 38.43 -2.17
CA LEU A 137 -7.37 37.68 -2.13
C LEU A 137 -7.34 36.47 -3.08
N THR A 138 -8.46 36.08 -3.69
CA THR A 138 -8.54 34.95 -4.64
C THR A 138 -9.02 35.38 -6.03
N ASP A 139 -9.21 36.68 -6.24
CA ASP A 139 -9.64 37.23 -7.53
C ASP A 139 -8.65 36.83 -8.63
N PRO A 140 -9.08 36.11 -9.67
CA PRO A 140 -8.21 35.66 -10.76
C PRO A 140 -7.73 36.81 -11.63
N SER A 141 -8.40 37.97 -11.56
CA SER A 141 -7.98 39.20 -12.26
C SER A 141 -7.00 40.05 -11.45
N SER A 142 -6.81 39.73 -10.16
CA SER A 142 -5.80 40.41 -9.34
C SER A 142 -4.39 40.00 -9.79
N ARG A 143 -3.48 40.98 -9.95
CA ARG A 143 -2.08 40.69 -10.23
C ARG A 143 -1.47 39.91 -9.06
N MET A 144 -1.07 38.67 -9.31
CA MET A 144 -0.30 37.90 -8.34
C MET A 144 1.15 38.40 -8.34
N THR A 145 1.54 38.95 -7.19
CA THR A 145 2.87 39.48 -6.88
C THR A 145 3.41 38.82 -5.61
N GLN A 146 4.71 38.95 -5.34
CA GLN A 146 5.29 38.49 -4.07
C GLN A 146 4.59 39.09 -2.83
N ASN A 147 4.16 40.36 -2.88
CA ASN A 147 3.41 40.99 -1.79
C ASN A 147 2.04 40.33 -1.60
N SER A 148 1.33 40.02 -2.69
CA SER A 148 0.04 39.33 -2.58
C SER A 148 0.17 37.89 -2.04
N LEU A 149 1.31 37.22 -2.28
CA LEU A 149 1.61 35.92 -1.69
C LEU A 149 1.90 36.04 -0.18
N ALA A 150 2.57 37.11 0.25
CA ALA A 150 2.74 37.39 1.68
C ALA A 150 1.40 37.64 2.38
N GLU A 151 0.53 38.48 1.81
CA GLU A 151 -0.84 38.71 2.32
C GLU A 151 -1.65 37.41 2.39
N TRP A 152 -1.50 36.55 1.38
CA TRP A 152 -2.15 35.24 1.34
C TRP A 152 -1.68 34.30 2.46
N ARG A 153 -0.36 34.24 2.71
CA ARG A 153 0.21 33.41 3.78
C ARG A 153 -0.32 33.80 5.15
N GLU A 154 -0.43 35.09 5.44
CA GLU A 154 -1.01 35.57 6.70
C GLU A 154 -2.50 35.23 6.79
N PHE A 155 -3.23 35.37 5.69
CA PHE A 155 -4.66 35.08 5.66
C PHE A 155 -4.97 33.60 5.90
N LYS A 156 -4.27 32.68 5.23
CA LYS A 156 -4.59 31.25 5.27
C LYS A 156 -4.30 30.58 6.62
N GLN A 157 -3.41 31.15 7.43
CA GLN A 157 -3.14 30.65 8.80
C GLN A 157 -4.37 30.70 9.71
N ASN A 158 -5.40 31.48 9.34
CA ASN A 158 -6.61 31.68 10.12
C ASN A 158 -7.84 30.96 9.53
N ILE A 159 -7.64 30.04 8.59
CA ILE A 159 -8.73 29.34 7.91
C ILE A 159 -8.70 27.87 8.29
N ASP A 160 -9.80 27.38 8.86
CA ASP A 160 -10.01 25.94 9.03
C ASP A 160 -10.28 25.32 7.67
N LEU A 161 -9.45 24.35 7.28
CA LEU A 161 -9.66 23.60 6.05
C LEU A 161 -10.87 22.65 6.19
N PRO A 162 -11.65 22.48 5.12
CA PRO A 162 -12.64 21.41 5.04
C PRO A 162 -12.01 20.02 4.89
N GLU A 163 -12.72 18.98 5.34
CA GLU A 163 -12.39 17.58 5.05
C GLU A 163 -12.34 17.32 3.53
N SER A 164 -11.43 16.43 3.09
CA SER A 164 -11.12 16.19 1.67
C SER A 164 -12.31 15.80 0.80
N LYS A 165 -13.12 14.86 1.25
CA LYS A 165 -14.36 14.44 0.57
C LYS A 165 -15.33 15.60 0.26
N ASN A 166 -15.36 16.64 1.10
CA ASN A 166 -16.26 17.77 0.90
C ASN A 166 -15.80 18.65 -0.25
N VAL A 167 -14.49 18.74 -0.52
CA VAL A 167 -13.98 19.63 -1.55
C VAL A 167 -14.03 18.99 -2.92
N LEU A 168 -13.66 17.71 -3.02
CA LEU A 168 -13.61 17.04 -4.32
C LEU A 168 -15.00 16.91 -4.97
N SER A 169 -16.03 16.77 -4.15
CA SER A 169 -17.43 16.79 -4.61
C SER A 169 -17.88 18.18 -5.06
N MET A 170 -17.17 19.23 -4.65
CA MET A 170 -17.43 20.62 -5.00
C MET A 170 -16.67 21.07 -6.25
N LEU A 171 -15.48 20.55 -6.54
CA LEU A 171 -14.77 20.94 -7.76
C LEU A 171 -15.51 20.47 -9.01
N GLU A 172 -15.74 21.37 -9.97
CA GLU A 172 -16.33 21.01 -11.26
C GLU A 172 -15.45 19.98 -12.00
N THR A 173 -16.06 19.08 -12.76
CA THR A 173 -15.33 18.00 -13.48
C THR A 173 -14.26 18.53 -14.43
N HIS A 174 -14.45 19.72 -14.99
CA HIS A 174 -13.51 20.35 -15.93
C HIS A 174 -12.57 21.36 -15.25
N ASP A 175 -12.64 21.52 -13.94
CA ASP A 175 -11.71 22.37 -13.22
C ASP A 175 -10.30 21.77 -13.33
N ILE A 176 -9.36 22.56 -13.82
CA ILE A 176 -7.98 22.12 -14.01
C ILE A 176 -7.31 21.75 -12.68
N ILE A 177 -7.74 22.40 -11.60
CA ILE A 177 -7.36 22.06 -10.22
C ILE A 177 -7.74 20.60 -9.96
N ARG A 178 -9.01 20.24 -10.22
CA ARG A 178 -9.49 18.87 -10.07
C ARG A 178 -8.73 17.89 -10.95
N GLN A 179 -8.40 18.25 -12.19
CA GLN A 179 -7.65 17.39 -13.11
C GLN A 179 -6.22 17.13 -12.62
N SER A 180 -5.51 18.17 -12.15
CA SER A 180 -4.17 18.01 -11.55
C SER A 180 -4.21 17.15 -10.29
N TRP A 181 -5.23 17.32 -9.44
CA TRP A 181 -5.42 16.45 -8.28
C TRP A 181 -5.70 14.99 -8.67
N ILE A 182 -6.59 14.76 -9.63
CA ILE A 182 -6.88 13.42 -10.15
C ILE A 182 -5.62 12.79 -10.73
N PHE A 183 -4.82 13.55 -11.47
CA PHE A 183 -3.55 13.08 -12.02
C PHE A 183 -2.58 12.66 -10.91
N TYR A 184 -2.42 13.50 -9.89
CA TYR A 184 -1.59 13.18 -8.72
C TYR A 184 -2.05 11.90 -8.02
N ILE A 185 -3.35 11.75 -7.76
CA ILE A 185 -3.84 10.55 -7.09
C ILE A 185 -3.61 9.32 -7.96
N LYS A 186 -3.74 9.42 -9.28
CA LYS A 186 -3.39 8.31 -10.19
C LYS A 186 -1.95 7.86 -10.05
N SER A 187 -0.99 8.77 -9.85
CA SER A 187 0.41 8.40 -9.62
C SER A 187 0.65 7.79 -8.23
N MET A 188 -0.17 8.14 -7.24
CA MET A 188 -0.06 7.62 -5.87
C MET A 188 -0.73 6.25 -5.66
N ILE A 189 -1.70 5.87 -6.51
CA ILE A 189 -2.41 4.59 -6.39
C ILE A 189 -1.46 3.39 -6.25
N PRO A 190 -0.40 3.22 -7.07
CA PRO A 190 0.44 2.04 -6.98
C PRO A 190 1.19 1.95 -5.64
N GLU A 191 1.50 3.10 -5.03
CA GLU A 191 2.30 3.17 -3.82
C GLU A 191 1.46 3.15 -2.54
N MET A 192 0.31 3.82 -2.54
CA MET A 192 -0.50 4.05 -1.33
C MET A 192 -2.02 3.98 -1.61
N PRO A 193 -2.55 2.84 -2.09
CA PRO A 193 -3.93 2.76 -2.57
C PRO A 193 -4.98 2.88 -1.45
N THR A 194 -4.60 2.61 -0.19
CA THR A 194 -5.49 2.61 1.00
C THR A 194 -5.43 3.90 1.83
N LYS A 195 -4.55 4.85 1.52
CA LYS A 195 -4.43 6.06 2.35
C LYS A 195 -5.47 7.11 1.98
N SER A 196 -6.15 7.69 2.96
CA SER A 196 -6.80 9.00 2.73
C SER A 196 -5.71 10.02 2.36
N PRO A 197 -5.93 10.91 1.37
CA PRO A 197 -7.17 11.19 0.62
C PRO A 197 -7.36 10.44 -0.72
N VAL A 198 -6.55 9.43 -1.03
CA VAL A 198 -6.69 8.59 -2.25
C VAL A 198 -8.06 7.90 -2.26
N THR A 199 -8.40 7.23 -1.16
CA THR A 199 -9.67 6.50 -1.01
C THR A 199 -10.88 7.42 -1.13
N GLU A 200 -10.85 8.58 -0.45
CA GLU A 200 -11.90 9.60 -0.54
C GLU A 200 -12.06 10.17 -1.96
N THR A 201 -10.95 10.35 -2.68
CA THR A 201 -11.00 10.79 -4.09
C THR A 201 -11.72 9.78 -4.95
N ILE A 202 -11.39 8.50 -4.82
CA ILE A 202 -12.02 7.41 -5.59
C ILE A 202 -13.52 7.33 -5.27
N GLU A 203 -13.87 7.44 -3.99
CA GLU A 203 -15.28 7.45 -3.54
C GLU A 203 -16.07 8.60 -4.19
N VAL A 204 -15.51 9.81 -4.22
CA VAL A 204 -16.15 10.96 -4.87
C VAL A 204 -16.28 10.75 -6.38
N LEU A 205 -15.25 10.22 -7.05
CA LEU A 205 -15.30 9.95 -8.49
C LEU A 205 -16.37 8.92 -8.84
N ALA A 206 -16.60 7.92 -7.99
CA ALA A 206 -17.65 6.92 -8.20
C ALA A 206 -19.07 7.50 -8.21
N SER A 207 -19.26 8.70 -7.67
CA SER A 207 -20.54 9.41 -7.69
C SER A 207 -20.63 10.53 -8.73
N THR A 208 -19.49 11.04 -9.22
CA THR A 208 -19.44 12.27 -10.04
C THR A 208 -18.78 12.12 -11.41
N ASP A 209 -17.81 11.21 -11.57
CA ASP A 209 -17.02 11.07 -12.80
C ASP A 209 -16.63 9.61 -13.08
N MET A 210 -17.53 8.92 -13.77
CA MET A 210 -17.34 7.53 -14.17
C MET A 210 -16.20 7.32 -15.19
N ARG A 211 -15.78 8.36 -15.92
CA ARG A 211 -14.68 8.24 -16.88
C ARG A 211 -13.37 8.15 -16.13
N SER A 212 -13.10 9.11 -15.25
CA SER A 212 -11.91 9.06 -14.39
C SER A 212 -11.90 7.80 -13.56
N LEU A 213 -13.02 7.40 -12.93
CA LEU A 213 -13.07 6.16 -12.15
C LEU A 213 -12.62 4.91 -12.96
N LYS A 214 -13.00 4.81 -14.24
CA LYS A 214 -12.54 3.69 -15.09
C LYS A 214 -11.03 3.71 -15.30
N GLU A 215 -10.43 4.89 -15.41
CA GLU A 215 -8.97 5.05 -15.51
C GLU A 215 -8.28 4.60 -14.21
N PHE A 216 -8.84 4.91 -13.04
CA PHE A 216 -8.37 4.40 -11.74
C PHE A 216 -8.40 2.87 -11.66
N VAL A 217 -9.52 2.26 -12.07
CA VAL A 217 -9.66 0.80 -12.11
C VAL A 217 -8.66 0.17 -13.07
N ASN A 218 -8.40 0.80 -14.22
CA ASN A 218 -7.37 0.35 -15.16
C ASN A 218 -5.97 0.39 -14.55
N ILE A 219 -5.63 1.42 -13.76
CA ILE A 219 -4.34 1.52 -13.07
C ILE A 219 -4.17 0.38 -12.07
N TRP A 220 -5.19 0.08 -11.25
CA TRP A 220 -5.16 -1.07 -10.34
C TRP A 220 -4.93 -2.38 -11.08
N ARG A 221 -5.59 -2.57 -12.22
CA ARG A 221 -5.37 -3.76 -13.07
C ARG A 221 -3.95 -3.83 -13.62
N GLU A 222 -3.45 -2.74 -14.19
CA GLU A 222 -2.11 -2.67 -14.80
C GLU A 222 -1.00 -2.95 -13.80
N HIS A 223 -1.20 -2.54 -12.53
CA HIS A 223 -0.29 -2.83 -11.43
C HIS A 223 -0.59 -4.16 -10.72
N SER A 224 -1.53 -4.97 -11.25
CA SER A 224 -1.92 -6.26 -10.69
C SER A 224 -2.30 -6.21 -9.20
N VAL A 225 -2.95 -5.13 -8.75
CA VAL A 225 -3.43 -4.99 -7.38
C VAL A 225 -4.42 -6.11 -7.05
N ASP A 226 -4.26 -6.72 -5.87
CA ASP A 226 -5.05 -7.88 -5.47
C ASP A 226 -6.54 -7.49 -5.23
N PRO A 227 -7.51 -8.34 -5.61
CA PRO A 227 -8.90 -8.08 -5.31
C PRO A 227 -9.21 -7.86 -3.84
N SER A 228 -8.48 -8.49 -2.91
CA SER A 228 -8.67 -8.28 -1.48
C SER A 228 -8.25 -6.89 -1.01
N ASP A 229 -7.18 -6.33 -1.57
CA ASP A 229 -6.75 -4.95 -1.29
C ASP A 229 -7.78 -3.95 -1.79
N VAL A 230 -8.24 -4.11 -3.04
CA VAL A 230 -9.30 -3.26 -3.62
C VAL A 230 -10.60 -3.39 -2.83
N TYR A 231 -10.93 -4.60 -2.38
CA TYR A 231 -12.13 -4.83 -1.57
C TYR A 231 -12.03 -4.11 -0.21
N THR A 232 -10.86 -4.14 0.42
CA THR A 232 -10.59 -3.41 1.67
C THR A 232 -10.78 -1.91 1.49
N ILE A 233 -10.26 -1.35 0.39
CA ILE A 233 -10.42 0.07 0.05
C ILE A 233 -11.90 0.46 -0.07
N VAL A 234 -12.70 -0.32 -0.81
CA VAL A 234 -14.12 0.01 -1.00
C VAL A 234 -14.97 -0.20 0.27
N LEU A 235 -14.51 -1.00 1.22
CA LEU A 235 -15.16 -1.15 2.54
C LEU A 235 -14.95 0.08 3.44
N GLU A 236 -13.88 0.84 3.23
CA GLU A 236 -13.61 2.08 3.98
C GLU A 236 -14.47 3.27 3.52
N PHE A 237 -15.11 3.16 2.35
CA PHE A 237 -15.94 4.23 1.80
C PHE A 237 -17.17 4.47 2.66
N GLN A 238 -17.51 5.75 2.87
CA GLN A 238 -18.69 6.13 3.64
C GLN A 238 -19.99 5.91 2.86
N ASN A 239 -19.91 5.93 1.52
CA ASN A 239 -21.00 5.78 0.59
C ASN A 239 -21.05 4.35 0.02
N ALA A 240 -21.92 3.52 0.56
CA ALA A 240 -22.10 2.13 0.12
C ALA A 240 -22.42 1.99 -1.39
N LYS A 241 -23.11 2.97 -2.00
CA LYS A 241 -23.39 2.96 -3.44
C LYS A 241 -22.11 3.18 -4.25
N ALA A 242 -21.23 4.08 -3.80
CA ALA A 242 -19.92 4.30 -4.40
C ALA A 242 -19.08 3.01 -4.31
N SER A 243 -19.02 2.37 -3.14
CA SER A 243 -18.33 1.09 -2.93
C SER A 243 -18.77 0.03 -3.94
N GLN A 244 -20.08 -0.14 -4.09
CA GLN A 244 -20.65 -1.12 -5.01
C GLN A 244 -20.31 -0.81 -6.47
N VAL A 245 -20.33 0.47 -6.87
CA VAL A 245 -19.97 0.90 -8.23
C VAL A 245 -18.50 0.59 -8.51
N VAL A 246 -17.59 0.99 -7.62
CA VAL A 246 -16.15 0.76 -7.79
C VAL A 246 -15.84 -0.73 -7.82
N TRP A 247 -16.38 -1.49 -6.87
CA TRP A 247 -16.18 -2.94 -6.80
C TRP A 247 -16.67 -3.66 -8.05
N LYS A 248 -17.89 -3.33 -8.50
CA LYS A 248 -18.47 -3.91 -9.70
C LYS A 248 -17.65 -3.60 -10.95
N LEU A 249 -17.14 -2.37 -11.08
CA LEU A 249 -16.28 -2.02 -12.21
C LEU A 249 -14.99 -2.83 -12.19
N PHE A 250 -14.31 -2.85 -11.04
CA PHE A 250 -13.05 -3.59 -10.86
C PHE A 250 -13.22 -5.08 -11.14
N ILE A 251 -14.15 -5.76 -10.47
CA ILE A 251 -14.32 -7.22 -10.63
C ILE A 251 -14.72 -7.61 -12.06
N ASN A 252 -15.59 -6.84 -12.72
CA ASN A 252 -15.97 -7.15 -14.10
C ASN A 252 -14.79 -7.03 -15.07
N ASP A 253 -13.89 -6.09 -14.83
CA ASP A 253 -12.69 -5.91 -15.67
C ASP A 253 -11.62 -6.95 -15.34
N TYR A 254 -11.38 -7.19 -14.05
CA TYR A 254 -10.45 -8.20 -13.55
C TYR A 254 -10.80 -9.61 -14.03
N MET A 255 -12.07 -10.01 -13.95
CA MET A 255 -12.55 -11.32 -14.41
C MET A 255 -12.48 -11.51 -15.93
N LYS A 256 -12.56 -10.43 -16.72
CA LYS A 256 -12.40 -10.51 -18.17
C LYS A 256 -10.95 -10.74 -18.57
N THR A 257 -10.02 -10.16 -17.82
CA THR A 257 -8.59 -10.18 -18.13
C THR A 257 -7.89 -11.40 -17.54
N LYS A 258 -8.21 -11.77 -16.29
CA LYS A 258 -7.66 -12.95 -15.62
C LYS A 258 -8.64 -14.11 -15.81
N LYS A 259 -8.25 -15.11 -16.61
CA LYS A 259 -8.99 -16.38 -16.75
C LYS A 259 -8.86 -17.21 -15.47
N LEU A 260 -9.59 -16.82 -14.43
CA LEU A 260 -9.49 -17.45 -13.11
C LEU A 260 -10.35 -18.71 -13.06
N ASN A 261 -9.74 -19.81 -12.63
CA ASN A 261 -10.44 -21.06 -12.43
C ASN A 261 -11.08 -21.08 -11.03
N ILE A 262 -12.32 -20.60 -10.93
CA ILE A 262 -13.10 -20.73 -9.70
C ILE A 262 -13.47 -22.21 -9.49
N PRO A 263 -13.11 -22.83 -8.35
CA PRO A 263 -13.43 -24.24 -8.09
C PRO A 263 -14.94 -24.53 -8.15
N PRO A 264 -15.35 -25.73 -8.61
CA PRO A 264 -16.76 -26.11 -8.69
C PRO A 264 -17.52 -25.92 -7.37
N MET A 265 -16.91 -26.26 -6.23
CA MET A 265 -17.52 -26.11 -4.91
C MET A 265 -17.92 -24.65 -4.61
N ILE A 266 -17.05 -23.69 -4.95
CA ILE A 266 -17.31 -22.26 -4.73
C ILE A 266 -18.35 -21.74 -5.72
N LYS A 267 -18.36 -22.22 -6.96
CA LYS A 267 -19.44 -21.90 -7.93
C LYS A 267 -20.80 -22.35 -7.41
N THR A 268 -20.89 -23.56 -6.85
CA THR A 268 -22.12 -24.07 -6.24
C THR A 268 -22.52 -23.22 -5.03
N PHE A 269 -21.56 -22.87 -4.15
CA PHE A 269 -21.81 -21.99 -3.02
C PHE A 269 -22.37 -20.63 -3.46
N LYS A 270 -21.77 -20.01 -4.49
CA LYS A 270 -22.24 -18.74 -5.06
C LYS A 270 -23.67 -18.82 -5.55
N SER A 271 -24.02 -19.89 -6.27
CA SER A 271 -25.38 -20.13 -6.77
C SER A 271 -26.40 -20.27 -5.62
N LEU A 272 -26.08 -21.04 -4.58
CA LEU A 272 -26.95 -21.22 -3.42
C LEU A 272 -27.13 -19.92 -2.62
N SER A 273 -26.05 -19.18 -2.41
CA SER A 273 -26.05 -17.87 -1.77
C SER A 273 -26.91 -16.87 -2.54
N ALA A 274 -26.83 -16.88 -3.87
CA ALA A 274 -27.64 -16.03 -4.74
C ALA A 274 -29.15 -16.25 -4.56
N GLN A 275 -29.56 -17.51 -4.36
CA GLN A 275 -30.96 -17.95 -4.22
C GLN A 275 -31.51 -17.83 -2.79
N HIS A 276 -30.68 -17.53 -1.80
CA HIS A 276 -31.00 -17.65 -0.37
C HIS A 276 -32.25 -16.87 0.08
N SER A 277 -32.62 -15.78 -0.59
CA SER A 277 -33.85 -15.04 -0.28
C SER A 277 -35.15 -15.84 -0.51
N SER A 278 -35.09 -17.05 -1.07
CA SER A 278 -36.26 -17.82 -1.52
C SER A 278 -36.49 -19.18 -0.85
N LYS A 279 -35.51 -19.78 -0.13
CA LYS A 279 -35.64 -21.15 0.44
C LYS A 279 -34.84 -21.34 1.74
N SER A 280 -35.47 -21.90 2.78
CA SER A 280 -34.85 -22.19 4.10
C SER A 280 -33.71 -23.20 4.07
N ASP A 281 -33.71 -24.11 3.08
CA ASP A 281 -32.81 -25.27 3.07
C ASP A 281 -31.40 -24.96 2.53
N ASN A 282 -31.20 -23.79 1.91
CA ASN A 282 -29.95 -23.43 1.26
C ASN A 282 -28.76 -23.35 2.24
N TYR A 283 -28.97 -22.97 3.50
CA TYR A 283 -27.90 -22.96 4.52
C TYR A 283 -27.42 -24.35 4.90
N GLY A 284 -28.26 -25.39 4.76
CA GLY A 284 -27.83 -26.77 4.99
C GLY A 284 -26.81 -27.21 3.95
N GLU A 285 -27.11 -26.95 2.67
CA GLU A 285 -26.22 -27.29 1.56
C GLU A 285 -24.95 -26.42 1.53
N MET A 286 -25.07 -25.11 1.80
CA MET A 286 -23.90 -24.22 1.93
C MET A 286 -22.95 -24.69 3.05
N ARG A 287 -23.48 -25.16 4.19
CA ARG A 287 -22.67 -25.76 5.25
C ARG A 287 -21.98 -27.05 4.83
N LYS A 288 -22.63 -27.91 4.04
CA LYS A 288 -21.97 -29.11 3.49
C LYS A 288 -20.77 -28.74 2.62
N ILE A 289 -20.91 -27.71 1.78
CA ILE A 289 -19.82 -27.22 0.93
C ILE A 289 -18.66 -26.69 1.78
N VAL A 290 -18.92 -25.92 2.83
CA VAL A 290 -17.85 -25.45 3.72
C VAL A 290 -17.15 -26.62 4.41
N ASN A 291 -17.89 -27.63 4.88
CA ASN A 291 -17.29 -28.84 5.46
C ASN A 291 -16.46 -29.64 4.44
N GLU A 292 -16.90 -29.73 3.19
CA GLU A 292 -16.13 -30.33 2.10
C GLU A 292 -14.83 -29.54 1.84
N TRP A 293 -14.92 -28.21 1.76
CA TRP A 293 -13.77 -27.33 1.58
C TRP A 293 -12.73 -27.49 2.69
N VAL A 294 -13.16 -27.49 3.95
CA VAL A 294 -12.29 -27.64 5.13
C VAL A 294 -11.46 -28.94 5.05
N ASN A 295 -12.02 -30.01 4.48
CA ASN A 295 -11.35 -31.30 4.32
C ASN A 295 -10.63 -31.47 2.97
N SER A 296 -10.81 -30.54 2.03
CA SER A 296 -10.13 -30.55 0.74
C SER A 296 -8.68 -30.08 0.86
N GLU A 297 -7.89 -30.17 -0.20
CA GLU A 297 -6.56 -29.54 -0.28
C GLU A 297 -6.61 -28.07 -0.72
N PHE A 298 -7.81 -27.50 -0.94
CA PHE A 298 -7.94 -26.14 -1.45
C PHE A 298 -7.53 -25.09 -0.38
N PRO A 299 -6.58 -24.18 -0.66
CA PRO A 299 -6.06 -23.24 0.34
C PRO A 299 -7.06 -22.16 0.78
N PRO A 300 -7.01 -21.68 2.05
CA PRO A 300 -7.88 -20.61 2.53
C PRO A 300 -7.80 -19.31 1.73
N LYS A 301 -6.60 -18.81 1.42
CA LYS A 301 -6.40 -17.57 0.66
C LYS A 301 -7.04 -17.66 -0.74
N GLN A 302 -6.86 -18.77 -1.45
CA GLN A 302 -7.46 -18.98 -2.77
C GLN A 302 -8.99 -19.12 -2.70
N ALA A 303 -9.52 -19.74 -1.63
CA ALA A 303 -10.96 -19.80 -1.41
C ALA A 303 -11.56 -18.43 -1.14
N PHE A 304 -10.89 -17.64 -0.33
CA PHE A 304 -11.26 -16.28 -0.01
C PHE A 304 -11.26 -15.37 -1.25
N GLU A 305 -10.16 -15.37 -2.01
CA GLU A 305 -10.07 -14.67 -3.30
C GLU A 305 -11.20 -15.11 -4.24
N ALA A 306 -11.45 -16.42 -4.36
CA ALA A 306 -12.52 -16.93 -5.20
C ALA A 306 -13.92 -16.47 -4.74
N LEU A 307 -14.15 -16.25 -3.44
CA LEU A 307 -15.39 -15.67 -2.92
C LEU A 307 -15.50 -14.18 -3.26
N LEU A 308 -14.38 -13.44 -3.22
CA LEU A 308 -14.31 -12.04 -3.64
C LEU A 308 -14.56 -11.83 -5.14
N LEU A 309 -14.32 -12.84 -5.99
CA LEU A 309 -14.58 -12.74 -7.43
C LEU A 309 -16.08 -12.78 -7.78
N ASP A 310 -16.87 -11.90 -7.18
CA ASP A 310 -18.30 -11.73 -7.36
C ASP A 310 -18.70 -10.28 -7.11
N VAL A 311 -19.68 -9.79 -7.86
CA VAL A 311 -20.20 -8.42 -7.71
C VAL A 311 -20.90 -8.21 -6.37
N ASP A 312 -21.32 -9.28 -5.70
CA ASP A 312 -21.98 -9.26 -4.39
C ASP A 312 -21.14 -10.01 -3.34
N ALA A 313 -19.82 -9.73 -3.36
CA ALA A 313 -18.85 -10.33 -2.45
C ALA A 313 -19.26 -10.19 -0.98
N SER A 314 -19.83 -9.05 -0.56
CA SER A 314 -20.24 -8.81 0.83
C SER A 314 -21.26 -9.84 1.33
N ARG A 315 -22.30 -10.14 0.54
CA ARG A 315 -23.29 -11.17 0.90
C ARG A 315 -22.65 -12.56 0.94
N LEU A 316 -21.81 -12.88 -0.04
CA LEU A 316 -21.15 -14.17 -0.13
C LEU A 316 -20.22 -14.44 1.05
N LEU A 317 -19.39 -13.46 1.38
CA LEU A 317 -18.50 -13.47 2.53
C LEU A 317 -19.28 -13.67 3.83
N ASN A 318 -20.38 -12.94 4.02
CA ASN A 318 -21.23 -13.10 5.19
C ASN A 318 -21.86 -14.51 5.29
N HIS A 319 -22.42 -15.04 4.20
CA HIS A 319 -22.97 -16.40 4.19
C HIS A 319 -21.90 -17.47 4.44
N TRP A 320 -20.70 -17.28 3.88
CA TRP A 320 -19.57 -18.19 4.09
C TRP A 320 -19.14 -18.18 5.56
N PHE A 321 -18.98 -16.98 6.14
CA PHE A 321 -18.66 -16.80 7.55
C PHE A 321 -19.68 -17.51 8.45
N VAL A 322 -20.99 -17.33 8.23
CA VAL A 322 -22.03 -18.01 9.03
C VAL A 322 -21.93 -19.54 8.96
N CYS A 323 -21.69 -20.08 7.75
CA CYS A 323 -21.51 -21.52 7.58
C CYS A 323 -20.23 -22.03 8.24
N MET A 324 -19.18 -21.22 8.22
CA MET A 324 -17.89 -21.52 8.82
C MET A 324 -17.92 -21.45 10.34
N ASP A 325 -18.51 -20.41 10.95
CA ASP A 325 -18.70 -20.30 12.41
C ASP A 325 -19.46 -21.51 12.95
N HIS A 326 -20.51 -21.94 12.26
CA HIS A 326 -21.23 -23.17 12.63
C HIS A 326 -20.33 -24.42 12.57
N SER A 327 -19.56 -24.58 11.49
CA SER A 327 -18.68 -25.73 11.30
C SER A 327 -17.52 -25.73 12.29
N PHE A 328 -17.00 -24.55 12.61
CA PHE A 328 -15.95 -24.32 13.60
C PHE A 328 -16.43 -24.67 15.01
N ARG A 329 -17.60 -24.16 15.44
CA ARG A 329 -18.22 -24.52 16.73
C ARG A 329 -18.45 -26.02 16.86
N ASN A 330 -18.94 -26.66 15.80
CA ASN A 330 -19.11 -28.12 15.79
C ASN A 330 -17.77 -28.85 15.92
N LEU A 331 -16.70 -28.36 15.29
CA LEU A 331 -15.37 -28.94 15.40
C LEU A 331 -14.84 -28.84 16.84
N ILE A 332 -14.87 -27.65 17.44
CA ILE A 332 -14.32 -27.40 18.78
C ILE A 332 -15.17 -27.99 19.90
N SER A 333 -16.45 -28.27 19.65
CA SER A 333 -17.34 -28.94 20.62
C SER A 333 -17.06 -30.44 20.78
N LYS A 334 -16.26 -31.05 19.89
CA LYS A 334 -15.96 -32.48 19.97
C LYS A 334 -15.02 -32.76 21.16
N PRO A 335 -15.21 -33.89 21.86
CA PRO A 335 -14.35 -34.25 22.99
C PRO A 335 -12.86 -34.18 22.65
N GLY A 336 -12.11 -33.49 23.51
CA GLY A 336 -10.67 -33.24 23.41
C GLY A 336 -10.23 -32.04 22.55
N PHE A 337 -11.16 -31.22 22.05
CA PHE A 337 -10.89 -29.84 21.58
C PHE A 337 -11.20 -28.78 22.65
N GLU A 338 -11.38 -29.19 23.91
CA GLU A 338 -11.88 -28.35 25.03
C GLU A 338 -10.90 -27.26 25.48
N SER A 339 -9.62 -27.38 25.11
CA SER A 339 -8.54 -26.42 25.41
C SER A 339 -7.44 -26.47 24.34
N THR A 340 -6.65 -25.40 24.22
CA THR A 340 -5.45 -25.38 23.36
C THR A 340 -4.47 -26.51 23.73
N ALA A 341 -4.33 -26.82 25.02
CA ALA A 341 -3.52 -27.95 25.50
C ALA A 341 -4.08 -29.33 25.08
N SER A 342 -5.40 -29.44 24.86
CA SER A 342 -6.01 -30.64 24.31
C SER A 342 -5.92 -30.70 22.78
N MET A 343 -5.93 -29.56 22.08
CA MET A 343 -5.61 -29.49 20.64
C MET A 343 -4.20 -30.01 20.35
N LEU A 344 -3.20 -29.70 21.18
CA LEU A 344 -1.85 -30.28 21.11
C LEU A 344 -1.87 -31.81 21.11
N ARG A 345 -2.63 -32.40 22.03
CA ARG A 345 -2.73 -33.85 22.18
C ARG A 345 -3.55 -34.47 21.06
N ILE A 346 -4.49 -33.72 20.48
CA ILE A 346 -5.29 -34.17 19.34
C ILE A 346 -4.56 -34.02 18.02
N SER A 347 -3.70 -33.03 17.83
CA SER A 347 -3.01 -32.82 16.53
C SER A 347 -2.22 -34.06 16.11
N SER A 348 -1.60 -34.76 17.07
CA SER A 348 -0.95 -36.06 16.86
C SER A 348 -1.92 -37.23 16.65
N LYS A 349 -3.11 -37.20 17.27
CA LYS A 349 -4.10 -38.30 17.21
C LYS A 349 -5.09 -38.17 16.04
N ASN A 350 -5.34 -36.96 15.55
CA ASN A 350 -6.25 -36.66 14.46
C ASN A 350 -5.74 -35.48 13.61
N PRO A 351 -4.74 -35.73 12.74
CA PRO A 351 -4.16 -34.70 11.87
C PRO A 351 -5.18 -34.02 10.96
N SER A 352 -6.23 -34.74 10.55
CA SER A 352 -7.28 -34.20 9.68
C SER A 352 -8.10 -33.10 10.36
N ALA A 353 -8.47 -33.31 11.64
CA ALA A 353 -9.21 -32.33 12.41
C ALA A 353 -8.37 -31.10 12.78
N HIS A 354 -7.07 -31.30 13.02
CA HIS A 354 -6.12 -30.19 13.22
C HIS A 354 -5.97 -29.34 11.96
N ARG A 355 -5.77 -29.97 10.80
CA ARG A 355 -5.73 -29.26 9.51
C ARG A 355 -7.01 -28.49 9.23
N ALA A 356 -8.16 -29.11 9.52
CA ALA A 356 -9.47 -28.47 9.39
C ALA A 356 -9.59 -27.21 10.27
N TYR A 357 -9.15 -27.31 11.53
CA TYR A 357 -9.09 -26.18 12.47
C TYR A 357 -8.22 -25.05 11.93
N LEU A 358 -6.97 -25.35 11.51
CA LEU A 358 -6.06 -24.33 10.99
C LEU A 358 -6.62 -23.64 9.75
N LYS A 359 -7.25 -24.38 8.82
CA LYS A 359 -7.87 -23.78 7.62
C LYS A 359 -8.98 -22.79 7.96
N MET A 360 -9.84 -23.15 8.92
CA MET A 360 -10.91 -22.26 9.37
C MET A 360 -10.33 -21.04 10.12
N LEU A 361 -9.33 -21.23 10.97
CA LEU A 361 -8.64 -20.14 11.66
C LEU A 361 -7.99 -19.17 10.65
N SER A 362 -7.27 -19.68 9.64
CA SER A 362 -6.70 -18.86 8.56
C SER A 362 -7.79 -18.04 7.86
N MET A 363 -8.95 -18.64 7.60
CA MET A 363 -10.05 -17.94 6.96
C MET A 363 -10.67 -16.87 7.90
N PHE A 364 -10.83 -17.14 9.20
CA PHE A 364 -11.25 -16.11 10.16
C PHE A 364 -10.28 -14.94 10.24
N ILE A 365 -8.97 -15.19 10.12
CA ILE A 365 -7.96 -14.12 10.09
C ILE A 365 -8.14 -13.26 8.83
N LEU A 366 -8.33 -13.87 7.66
CA LEU A 366 -8.63 -13.13 6.43
C LEU A 366 -9.90 -12.26 6.55
N PHE A 367 -10.95 -12.76 7.21
CA PHE A 367 -12.15 -11.94 7.50
C PHE A 367 -11.90 -10.83 8.53
N ARG A 368 -11.13 -11.10 9.60
CA ARG A 368 -10.74 -10.10 10.61
C ARG A 368 -9.98 -8.95 9.94
N ASP A 369 -9.09 -9.27 9.02
CA ASP A 369 -8.24 -8.30 8.32
C ASP A 369 -9.05 -7.45 7.32
N LEU A 370 -10.18 -7.95 6.81
CA LEU A 370 -11.21 -7.14 6.13
C LEU A 370 -12.05 -6.25 7.06
N GLY A 371 -11.83 -6.33 8.37
CA GLY A 371 -12.59 -5.54 9.36
C GLY A 371 -13.86 -6.22 9.89
N ASP A 372 -14.10 -7.51 9.61
CA ASP A 372 -15.26 -8.22 10.16
C ASP A 372 -15.17 -8.37 11.70
N LEU A 373 -16.13 -7.78 12.41
CA LEU A 373 -16.12 -7.72 13.88
C LEU A 373 -16.32 -9.10 14.52
N GLN A 374 -17.12 -9.98 13.92
CA GLN A 374 -17.39 -11.30 14.48
C GLN A 374 -16.16 -12.21 14.37
N SER A 375 -15.50 -12.20 13.21
CA SER A 375 -14.22 -12.86 12.98
C SER A 375 -13.15 -12.36 13.93
N ARG A 376 -13.07 -11.04 14.14
CA ARG A 376 -12.15 -10.44 15.13
C ARG A 376 -12.37 -11.00 16.53
N ASN A 377 -13.62 -11.17 16.97
CA ASN A 377 -13.93 -11.75 18.27
C ASN A 377 -13.52 -13.22 18.38
N ILE A 378 -13.75 -14.01 17.32
CA ILE A 378 -13.32 -15.42 17.27
C ILE A 378 -11.79 -15.52 17.34
N VAL A 379 -11.08 -14.75 16.51
CA VAL A 379 -9.62 -14.75 16.50
C VAL A 379 -9.05 -14.29 17.85
N ASN A 380 -9.57 -13.23 18.45
CA ASN A 380 -9.14 -12.76 19.78
C ASN A 380 -9.39 -13.80 20.88
N LEU A 381 -10.50 -14.54 20.80
CA LEU A 381 -10.79 -15.63 21.74
C LEU A 381 -9.75 -16.75 21.60
N GLU A 382 -9.45 -17.16 20.36
CA GLU A 382 -8.40 -18.15 20.10
C GLU A 382 -7.03 -17.65 20.61
N GLU A 383 -6.65 -16.41 20.31
CA GLU A 383 -5.40 -15.82 20.84
C GLU A 383 -5.35 -15.91 22.38
N THR A 384 -6.45 -15.58 23.05
CA THR A 384 -6.55 -15.68 24.52
C THR A 384 -6.36 -17.11 25.00
N MET A 385 -6.97 -18.08 24.33
CA MET A 385 -6.83 -19.50 24.67
C MET A 385 -5.37 -19.98 24.54
N TRP A 386 -4.67 -19.53 23.50
CA TRP A 386 -3.25 -19.84 23.30
C TRP A 386 -2.35 -19.15 24.33
N ILE A 387 -2.64 -17.90 24.70
CA ILE A 387 -1.89 -17.16 25.73
C ILE A 387 -2.04 -17.81 27.12
N LEU A 388 -3.25 -18.28 27.46
CA LEU A 388 -3.52 -18.95 28.74
C LEU A 388 -2.85 -20.34 28.85
N ASN A 389 -2.40 -20.91 27.73
CA ASN A 389 -1.71 -22.19 27.67
C ASN A 389 -0.31 -21.98 27.06
N PRO A 390 0.61 -21.32 27.77
CA PRO A 390 1.86 -20.86 27.18
C PRO A 390 2.72 -22.03 26.71
N MET A 391 3.15 -21.96 25.46
CA MET A 391 4.03 -22.93 24.81
C MET A 391 5.36 -22.27 24.40
N PRO A 392 6.41 -23.06 24.13
CA PRO A 392 7.57 -22.63 23.35
C PRO A 392 7.16 -22.15 21.95
N PHE A 393 7.84 -21.16 21.38
CA PHE A 393 7.46 -20.58 20.09
C PHE A 393 7.71 -21.51 18.91
N ASP A 394 8.74 -22.35 18.99
CA ASP A 394 8.98 -23.44 18.05
C ASP A 394 7.80 -24.42 18.01
N GLU A 395 7.20 -24.72 19.17
CA GLU A 395 6.00 -25.54 19.25
C GLU A 395 4.79 -24.82 18.62
N ILE A 396 4.62 -23.51 18.86
CA ILE A 396 3.55 -22.71 18.22
C ILE A 396 3.70 -22.71 16.70
N ILE A 397 4.91 -22.49 16.17
CA ILE A 397 5.18 -22.50 14.72
C ILE A 397 4.84 -23.86 14.12
N TRP A 398 5.26 -24.95 14.77
CA TRP A 398 4.97 -26.31 14.33
C TRP A 398 3.45 -26.60 14.34
N LEU A 399 2.73 -26.16 15.38
CA LEU A 399 1.28 -26.35 15.46
C LEU A 399 0.52 -25.56 14.43
N LEU A 400 0.94 -24.33 14.15
CA LEU A 400 0.38 -23.51 13.08
C LEU A 400 0.79 -24.02 11.70
N GLN A 401 1.66 -25.04 11.63
CA GLN A 401 2.20 -25.63 10.41
C GLN A 401 2.89 -24.60 9.51
N LEU A 402 3.40 -23.51 10.10
CA LEU A 402 4.09 -22.43 9.38
C LEU A 402 5.39 -22.92 8.76
N ASP A 403 5.96 -24.01 9.28
CA ASP A 403 7.22 -24.61 8.84
C ASP A 403 7.03 -25.66 7.72
N THR A 404 5.88 -26.34 7.63
CA THR A 404 5.70 -27.51 6.75
C THR A 404 5.97 -27.24 5.26
N THR A 405 5.20 -26.35 4.62
CA THR A 405 5.36 -26.04 3.19
C THR A 405 6.71 -25.37 2.90
N THR A 406 7.17 -24.50 3.80
CA THR A 406 8.46 -23.81 3.67
C THR A 406 9.62 -24.80 3.78
N ASN A 407 9.59 -25.73 4.73
CA ASN A 407 10.60 -26.77 4.89
C ASN A 407 10.65 -27.73 3.70
N GLU A 408 9.50 -28.09 3.11
CA GLU A 408 9.46 -28.94 1.91
C GLU A 408 10.14 -28.25 0.71
N LEU A 409 9.87 -26.96 0.50
CA LEU A 409 10.45 -26.18 -0.59
C LEU A 409 11.94 -25.91 -0.35
N ILE A 410 12.34 -25.58 0.88
CA ILE A 410 13.74 -25.44 1.27
C ILE A 410 14.48 -26.77 1.06
N ALA A 411 13.90 -27.91 1.49
CA ALA A 411 14.50 -29.22 1.27
C ALA A 411 14.61 -29.57 -0.22
N LYS A 412 13.69 -29.09 -1.06
CA LYS A 412 13.79 -29.22 -2.52
C LYS A 412 14.96 -28.39 -3.07
N ALA A 413 15.09 -27.13 -2.66
CA ALA A 413 16.22 -26.27 -3.03
C ALA A 413 17.57 -26.87 -2.58
N GLU A 414 17.64 -27.42 -1.37
CA GLU A 414 18.84 -28.11 -0.86
C GLU A 414 19.25 -29.29 -1.75
N LYS A 415 18.28 -30.13 -2.16
CA LYS A 415 18.55 -31.25 -3.08
C LYS A 415 19.08 -30.76 -4.42
N MET A 416 18.57 -29.64 -4.93
CA MET A 416 19.05 -29.02 -6.17
C MET A 416 20.48 -28.49 -6.00
N LEU A 417 20.79 -27.86 -4.87
CA LEU A 417 22.11 -27.32 -4.56
C LEU A 417 23.16 -28.42 -4.35
N ILE A 418 22.80 -29.54 -3.72
CA ILE A 418 23.65 -30.73 -3.61
C ILE A 418 23.92 -31.31 -5.00
N ALA A 419 22.89 -31.50 -5.82
CA ALA A 419 23.03 -32.02 -7.18
C ALA A 419 23.91 -31.12 -8.06
N ARG A 420 23.83 -29.80 -7.88
CA ARG A 420 24.74 -28.83 -8.52
C ARG A 420 26.19 -29.08 -8.12
N ASN A 421 26.48 -29.14 -6.81
CA ASN A 421 27.84 -29.32 -6.31
C ASN A 421 28.46 -30.64 -6.79
N GLU A 422 27.67 -31.70 -6.93
CA GLU A 422 28.12 -32.97 -7.51
C GLU A 422 28.46 -32.87 -9.01
N VAL A 423 27.72 -32.06 -9.78
CA VAL A 423 28.01 -31.81 -11.19
C VAL A 423 29.26 -30.94 -11.35
N ASP A 424 29.41 -29.90 -10.53
CA ASP A 424 30.59 -29.01 -10.57
C ASP A 424 31.88 -29.74 -10.18
N THR A 425 31.80 -30.61 -9.16
CA THR A 425 32.95 -31.44 -8.76
C THR A 425 33.33 -32.46 -9.83
N LYS A 426 32.36 -33.11 -10.48
CA LYS A 426 32.61 -34.00 -11.63
C LYS A 426 33.20 -33.25 -12.81
N THR A 427 32.65 -32.09 -13.15
CA THR A 427 33.14 -31.26 -14.27
C THR A 427 34.56 -30.78 -14.03
N LYS A 428 34.88 -30.30 -12.81
CA LYS A 428 36.24 -29.90 -12.43
C LYS A 428 37.21 -31.09 -12.44
N ALA A 429 36.77 -32.27 -12.02
CA ALA A 429 37.59 -33.49 -12.10
C ALA A 429 37.88 -33.91 -13.55
N GLU A 430 36.88 -33.81 -14.44
CA GLU A 430 37.03 -34.10 -15.86
C GLU A 430 37.90 -33.06 -16.59
N GLU A 431 37.75 -31.77 -16.28
CA GLU A 431 38.63 -30.70 -16.79
C GLU A 431 40.07 -30.89 -16.31
N GLY A 432 40.26 -31.25 -15.04
CA GLY A 432 41.57 -31.65 -14.50
C GLY A 432 42.17 -32.81 -15.28
N ALA A 433 41.40 -33.89 -15.50
CA ALA A 433 41.86 -35.05 -16.26
C ALA A 433 42.17 -34.73 -17.74
N ARG A 434 41.40 -33.85 -18.39
CA ARG A 434 41.67 -33.37 -19.77
C ARG A 434 42.94 -32.53 -19.83
N LYS A 435 43.18 -31.67 -18.84
CA LYS A 435 44.40 -30.86 -18.74
C LYS A 435 45.66 -31.72 -18.56
N TYR A 436 45.55 -32.85 -17.85
CA TYR A 436 46.63 -33.84 -17.76
C TYR A 436 46.84 -34.63 -19.06
N ARG A 437 45.79 -34.92 -19.86
CA ARG A 437 45.93 -35.60 -21.17
C ARG A 437 46.48 -34.70 -22.28
N HIS A 438 46.21 -33.39 -22.26
CA HIS A 438 46.70 -32.47 -23.29
C HIS A 438 48.12 -31.95 -23.05
N SER A 439 48.70 -32.17 -21.87
CA SER A 439 50.12 -31.87 -21.60
C SER A 439 51.09 -32.82 -22.32
N SER A 440 50.60 -33.85 -23.03
CA SER A 440 51.42 -34.84 -23.75
C SER A 440 51.45 -34.66 -25.27
N SER A 441 50.79 -33.65 -25.83
CA SER A 441 50.67 -33.48 -27.28
C SER A 441 50.69 -31.99 -27.66
N LEU A 442 51.87 -31.52 -28.09
CA LEU A 442 52.02 -30.27 -28.84
C LEU A 442 51.37 -30.45 -30.23
N GLY A 443 50.25 -29.78 -30.47
CA GLY A 443 49.58 -29.78 -31.77
C GLY A 443 48.51 -28.70 -31.88
N VAL A 444 48.76 -27.76 -32.77
CA VAL A 444 48.02 -26.52 -33.08
C VAL A 444 46.50 -26.69 -33.30
N GLY A 445 45.72 -25.77 -32.71
CA GLY A 445 44.55 -25.15 -33.34
C GLY A 445 43.15 -25.69 -33.01
N SER A 446 42.39 -24.96 -32.19
CA SER A 446 40.92 -24.73 -32.30
C SER A 446 40.34 -24.26 -30.95
N ALA A 447 40.02 -22.97 -30.86
CA ALA A 447 39.41 -22.33 -29.69
C ALA A 447 37.95 -21.98 -29.97
N GLN A 448 37.01 -22.94 -29.82
CA GLN A 448 35.56 -22.66 -30.00
C GLN A 448 34.60 -23.50 -29.12
N HIS A 449 35.01 -24.05 -27.97
CA HIS A 449 34.09 -24.90 -27.15
C HIS A 449 33.90 -24.48 -25.68
N GLY A 450 34.27 -23.25 -25.31
CA GLY A 450 34.17 -22.77 -23.92
C GLY A 450 32.93 -21.96 -23.53
N GLN A 451 32.00 -21.66 -24.46
CA GLN A 451 30.91 -20.70 -24.21
C GLN A 451 29.55 -21.32 -23.84
N THR A 452 29.30 -22.60 -24.09
CA THR A 452 27.99 -23.25 -23.84
C THR A 452 27.78 -23.73 -22.40
N LEU A 453 28.84 -24.00 -21.62
CA LEU A 453 28.70 -24.51 -20.25
C LEU A 453 28.40 -23.43 -19.19
N LYS A 454 28.78 -22.17 -19.45
CA LYS A 454 28.51 -21.06 -18.50
C LYS A 454 27.04 -20.62 -18.50
N SER A 455 26.33 -20.74 -19.62
CA SER A 455 24.90 -20.38 -19.71
C SER A 455 23.97 -21.40 -19.04
N ASP A 456 24.38 -22.67 -18.96
CA ASP A 456 23.57 -23.71 -18.32
C ASP A 456 23.66 -23.68 -16.78
N LEU A 457 24.75 -23.09 -16.25
CA LEU A 457 24.95 -22.92 -14.81
C LEU A 457 24.15 -21.73 -14.26
N SER A 458 23.95 -20.66 -15.03
CA SER A 458 23.12 -19.51 -14.60
C SER A 458 21.63 -19.88 -14.48
N GLY A 459 21.11 -20.74 -15.37
CA GLY A 459 19.71 -21.16 -15.33
C GLY A 459 19.34 -22.03 -14.11
N ARG A 460 20.29 -22.78 -13.54
CA ARG A 460 20.05 -23.58 -12.31
C ARG A 460 20.03 -22.73 -11.05
N ASP A 461 20.81 -21.65 -11.03
CA ASP A 461 20.81 -20.70 -9.92
C ASP A 461 19.48 -19.93 -9.88
N GLU A 462 18.95 -19.54 -11.04
CA GLU A 462 17.60 -18.98 -11.18
C GLU A 462 16.50 -19.93 -10.67
N GLU A 463 16.61 -21.24 -10.95
CA GLU A 463 15.61 -22.23 -10.48
C GLU A 463 15.64 -22.40 -8.95
N ILE A 464 16.84 -22.41 -8.35
CA ILE A 464 17.00 -22.47 -6.88
C ILE A 464 16.41 -21.20 -6.24
N VAL A 465 16.77 -20.02 -6.75
CA VAL A 465 16.22 -18.74 -6.28
C VAL A 465 14.69 -18.73 -6.40
N THR A 466 14.14 -19.21 -7.52
CA THR A 466 12.67 -19.31 -7.71
C THR A 466 12.01 -20.22 -6.68
N VAL A 467 12.65 -21.34 -6.30
CA VAL A 467 12.11 -22.25 -5.27
C VAL A 467 12.17 -21.60 -3.88
N LEU A 468 13.24 -20.88 -3.56
CA LEU A 468 13.39 -20.17 -2.28
C LEU A 468 12.43 -18.98 -2.18
N ASP A 469 12.30 -18.18 -3.24
CA ASP A 469 11.33 -17.09 -3.36
C ASP A 469 9.90 -17.59 -3.18
N LYS A 470 9.59 -18.74 -3.78
CA LYS A 470 8.31 -19.42 -3.56
C LYS A 470 8.13 -19.88 -2.11
N ALA A 471 9.16 -20.43 -1.46
CA ALA A 471 9.10 -20.88 -0.07
C ALA A 471 8.80 -19.73 0.88
N LEU A 472 9.47 -18.60 0.67
CA LEU A 472 9.30 -17.40 1.47
C LEU A 472 7.96 -16.73 1.18
N SER A 473 7.56 -16.63 -0.09
CA SER A 473 6.23 -16.19 -0.48
C SER A 473 5.14 -17.04 0.17
N HIS A 474 5.30 -18.36 0.28
CA HIS A 474 4.34 -19.21 0.98
C HIS A 474 4.25 -18.90 2.48
N LEU A 475 5.38 -18.66 3.15
CA LEU A 475 5.41 -18.30 4.57
C LEU A 475 4.76 -16.93 4.81
N LEU A 476 5.18 -15.92 4.05
CA LEU A 476 4.73 -14.53 4.20
C LEU A 476 3.26 -14.35 3.83
N ASN A 477 2.75 -15.13 2.87
CA ASN A 477 1.33 -15.12 2.51
C ASN A 477 0.46 -16.05 3.38
N ASN A 478 1.03 -16.71 4.39
CA ASN A 478 0.25 -17.57 5.28
C ASN A 478 -0.55 -16.70 6.27
N PRO A 479 -1.90 -16.75 6.27
CA PRO A 479 -2.70 -15.94 7.18
C PRO A 479 -2.45 -16.22 8.67
N LEU A 480 -1.85 -17.37 9.02
CA LEU A 480 -1.51 -17.71 10.40
C LEU A 480 -0.25 -17.00 10.90
N LEU A 481 0.57 -16.41 10.02
CA LEU A 481 1.78 -15.69 10.41
C LEU A 481 1.45 -14.39 11.19
N PRO A 482 0.51 -13.53 10.74
CA PRO A 482 -0.03 -12.44 11.56
C PRO A 482 -0.56 -12.87 12.93
N PHE A 483 -1.25 -14.01 13.00
CA PHE A 483 -1.75 -14.54 14.27
C PHE A 483 -0.60 -14.94 15.21
N TYR A 484 0.46 -15.56 14.69
CA TYR A 484 1.67 -15.81 15.46
C TYR A 484 2.28 -14.50 16.00
N PHE A 485 2.34 -13.43 15.20
CA PHE A 485 2.86 -12.13 15.65
C PHE A 485 2.07 -11.54 16.81
N ASP A 486 0.74 -11.60 16.72
CA ASP A 486 -0.12 -11.10 17.77
C ASP A 486 0.07 -11.89 19.07
N LEU A 487 0.31 -13.21 18.98
CA LEU A 487 0.66 -14.05 20.14
C LEU A 487 2.02 -13.69 20.75
N GLU A 488 3.05 -13.57 19.92
CA GLU A 488 4.43 -13.24 20.36
C GLU A 488 4.46 -11.91 21.11
N ARG A 489 3.83 -10.87 20.53
CA ARG A 489 3.71 -9.54 21.15
C ARG A 489 2.98 -9.60 22.50
N LYS A 490 1.87 -10.32 22.58
CA LYS A 490 1.06 -10.43 23.81
C LYS A 490 1.75 -11.24 24.91
N LEU A 491 2.61 -12.19 24.54
CA LEU A 491 3.39 -12.98 25.51
C LEU A 491 4.60 -12.23 26.08
N ASN A 492 4.93 -11.04 25.56
CA ASN A 492 5.98 -10.14 26.06
C ASN A 492 7.34 -10.85 26.32
N ARG A 493 7.72 -11.77 25.43
CA ARG A 493 8.99 -12.48 25.51
C ARG A 493 9.99 -11.79 24.60
N LYS A 494 11.24 -11.68 25.05
CA LYS A 494 12.36 -11.04 24.33
C LYS A 494 12.85 -11.80 23.07
N GLY A 495 12.02 -12.68 22.51
CA GLY A 495 12.33 -13.35 21.25
C GLY A 495 11.94 -12.45 20.09
N THR A 496 12.77 -12.41 19.05
CA THR A 496 12.40 -11.79 17.77
C THR A 496 11.85 -12.88 16.86
N LEU A 497 10.87 -12.57 16.01
CA LEU A 497 10.41 -13.50 14.97
C LEU A 497 11.60 -14.03 14.18
N PHE A 498 12.52 -13.14 13.80
CA PHE A 498 13.72 -13.54 13.07
C PHE A 498 14.51 -14.59 13.85
N GLY A 499 14.70 -14.41 15.16
CA GLY A 499 15.30 -15.42 16.04
C GLY A 499 14.53 -16.74 16.08
N THR A 500 13.20 -16.69 16.11
CA THR A 500 12.36 -17.90 16.13
C THR A 500 12.39 -18.63 14.77
N LEU A 501 12.29 -17.89 13.65
CA LEU A 501 12.43 -18.44 12.30
C LEU A 501 13.83 -18.99 12.06
N LEU A 502 14.88 -18.31 12.53
CA LEU A 502 16.26 -18.81 12.51
C LEU A 502 16.38 -20.14 13.25
N HIS A 503 15.73 -20.26 14.41
CA HIS A 503 15.75 -21.48 15.20
C HIS A 503 15.01 -22.63 14.50
N VAL A 504 13.80 -22.38 13.98
CA VAL A 504 12.96 -23.42 13.35
C VAL A 504 13.47 -23.83 11.98
N LEU A 505 13.86 -22.87 11.14
CA LEU A 505 14.34 -23.13 9.78
C LEU A 505 15.83 -23.51 9.76
N LYS A 506 16.54 -23.34 10.88
CA LYS A 506 18.00 -23.40 11.06
C LYS A 506 18.70 -22.19 10.42
N GLU A 507 19.65 -21.62 11.17
CA GLU A 507 20.38 -20.38 10.86
C GLU A 507 20.86 -20.31 9.41
N LYS A 508 21.60 -21.33 8.96
CA LYS A 508 22.12 -21.40 7.59
C LYS A 508 21.02 -21.32 6.52
N LYS A 509 19.87 -21.98 6.73
CA LYS A 509 18.81 -22.05 5.72
C LYS A 509 18.05 -20.75 5.61
N LEU A 510 17.82 -20.05 6.72
CA LEU A 510 17.14 -18.77 6.68
C LEU A 510 18.05 -17.69 6.09
N THR A 511 19.35 -17.71 6.37
CA THR A 511 20.31 -16.81 5.72
C THR A 511 20.34 -17.00 4.21
N ASP A 512 20.43 -18.25 3.73
CA ASP A 512 20.39 -18.55 2.29
C ASP A 512 19.06 -18.09 1.63
N VAL A 513 17.93 -18.19 2.34
CA VAL A 513 16.61 -17.70 1.89
C VAL A 513 16.55 -16.17 1.86
N VAL A 514 17.11 -15.50 2.87
CA VAL A 514 17.12 -14.03 2.98
C VAL A 514 18.07 -13.41 1.96
N GLU A 515 19.25 -13.98 1.76
CA GLU A 515 20.22 -13.53 0.75
C GLU A 515 19.64 -13.69 -0.68
N ALA A 516 19.00 -14.84 -0.98
CA ALA A 516 18.30 -15.02 -2.26
C ALA A 516 17.13 -14.05 -2.44
N ALA A 517 16.57 -13.56 -1.34
CA ALA A 517 15.46 -12.63 -1.32
C ALA A 517 15.86 -11.15 -1.39
N GLU A 518 17.11 -10.77 -1.09
CA GLU A 518 17.58 -9.38 -1.23
C GLU A 518 17.53 -8.87 -2.67
N GLU A 519 17.50 -9.80 -3.64
CA GLU A 519 17.28 -9.52 -5.06
C GLU A 519 15.80 -9.23 -5.40
N SER A 520 14.86 -9.53 -4.50
CA SER A 520 13.42 -9.27 -4.64
C SER A 520 12.98 -8.04 -3.82
N ILE A 521 12.61 -6.95 -4.50
CA ILE A 521 12.17 -5.69 -3.88
C ILE A 521 10.98 -5.92 -2.91
N ALA A 522 10.04 -6.79 -3.27
CA ALA A 522 8.86 -7.07 -2.45
C ALA A 522 9.23 -7.74 -1.12
N ILE A 523 10.18 -8.69 -1.15
CA ILE A 523 10.65 -9.35 0.05
C ILE A 523 11.57 -8.43 0.86
N LYS A 524 12.42 -7.64 0.20
CA LYS A 524 13.25 -6.65 0.86
C LYS A 524 12.42 -5.68 1.70
N ILE A 525 11.26 -5.24 1.21
CA ILE A 525 10.32 -4.41 1.99
C ILE A 525 9.79 -5.17 3.20
N ILE A 526 9.43 -6.44 3.07
CA ILE A 526 8.91 -7.24 4.18
C ILE A 526 10.01 -7.55 5.21
N CYS A 527 11.20 -7.93 4.77
CA CYS A 527 12.38 -8.11 5.64
C CYS A 527 12.74 -6.80 6.36
N LEU A 528 12.70 -5.66 5.66
CA LEU A 528 12.88 -4.35 6.28
C LEU A 528 11.76 -4.03 7.27
N GLN A 529 10.50 -4.39 7.00
CA GLN A 529 9.41 -4.24 7.98
C GLN A 529 9.60 -5.15 9.20
N LEU A 530 10.12 -6.36 9.02
CA LEU A 530 10.48 -7.27 10.11
C LEU A 530 11.65 -6.75 10.94
N LEU A 531 12.63 -6.11 10.31
CA LEU A 531 13.79 -5.48 10.97
C LEU A 531 13.42 -4.14 11.65
N GLU A 532 12.59 -3.30 11.01
CA GLU A 532 12.11 -2.02 11.56
C GLU A 532 11.14 -2.21 12.73
N GLN A 533 10.43 -3.34 12.79
CA GLN A 533 9.62 -3.69 13.97
C GLN A 533 10.52 -4.00 15.18
N ASP A 534 11.72 -4.56 14.96
CA ASP A 534 12.70 -4.86 16.02
C ASP A 534 13.29 -3.58 16.64
N GLU A 535 13.50 -2.54 15.83
CA GLU A 535 14.04 -1.25 16.31
C GLU A 535 13.04 -0.42 17.13
N ARG A 536 11.73 -0.58 16.90
CA ARG A 536 10.67 0.17 17.61
C ARG A 536 10.40 -0.34 19.03
N ASP A 537 10.80 -1.57 19.35
CA ASP A 537 10.56 -2.21 20.64
C ASP A 537 11.73 -2.07 21.63
N VAL A 538 12.74 -1.25 21.33
CA VAL A 538 13.72 -0.81 22.34
C VAL A 538 13.01 0.12 23.33
N PRO A 539 12.86 -0.25 24.62
CA PRO A 539 12.19 0.61 25.58
C PRO A 539 12.99 1.91 25.73
N VAL A 540 12.42 3.00 25.25
CA VAL A 540 12.88 4.36 25.58
C VAL A 540 12.86 4.47 27.10
N LYS A 541 14.04 4.57 27.72
CA LYS A 541 14.15 4.80 29.16
C LYS A 541 13.26 6.00 29.51
N PRO A 542 12.31 5.87 30.45
CA PRO A 542 11.51 7.01 30.85
C PRO A 542 12.45 8.05 31.47
N ASN A 543 12.52 9.21 30.84
CA ASN A 543 13.25 10.36 31.36
C ASN A 543 12.44 10.88 32.55
N LEU A 544 12.84 10.45 33.75
CA LEU A 544 12.26 10.84 35.03
C LEU A 544 12.72 12.27 35.36
N GLU A 545 12.07 13.28 34.77
CA GLU A 545 12.13 14.66 35.27
C GLU A 545 11.05 15.55 34.61
N ALA A 546 9.86 15.61 35.20
CA ALA A 546 8.98 16.77 35.09
C ALA A 546 7.96 16.78 36.24
N LYS A 547 8.08 17.81 37.08
CA LYS A 547 7.24 18.10 38.26
C LYS A 547 5.78 18.35 37.85
N THR A 548 4.86 17.64 38.48
CA THR A 548 3.41 17.88 38.38
C THR A 548 2.99 19.09 39.21
N ALA A 549 2.44 20.11 38.55
CA ALA A 549 1.51 21.07 39.15
C ALA A 549 0.08 20.65 38.80
N ILE A 550 -0.78 20.50 39.80
CA ILE A 550 -2.20 20.16 39.70
C ILE A 550 -3.00 21.45 39.45
N PRO A 551 -3.96 21.44 38.51
CA PRO A 551 -5.17 22.23 38.68
C PRO A 551 -6.43 21.36 38.67
N THR A 552 -7.36 21.79 39.51
CA THR A 552 -8.62 21.16 39.90
C THR A 552 -9.73 21.31 38.85
N LYS A 553 -10.56 20.26 38.80
CA LYS A 553 -11.95 20.09 38.31
C LYS A 553 -12.72 21.32 37.79
N THR A 554 -13.43 21.10 36.68
CA THR A 554 -14.91 21.26 36.42
C THR A 554 -15.12 21.10 34.91
N GLY A 555 -16.15 20.49 34.32
CA GLY A 555 -17.31 19.71 34.73
C GLY A 555 -17.93 19.11 33.43
N PHE A 556 -18.38 17.87 33.46
CA PHE A 556 -19.03 17.21 32.31
C PHE A 556 -20.54 17.52 32.29
N PRO A 557 -21.17 17.74 31.11
CA PRO A 557 -22.62 17.85 31.00
C PRO A 557 -23.29 16.47 31.02
N PRO A 558 -24.55 16.36 31.49
CA PRO A 558 -25.21 15.07 31.65
C PRO A 558 -25.74 14.51 30.33
N SER A 559 -25.67 13.19 30.25
CA SER A 559 -26.16 12.30 29.20
C SER A 559 -27.68 12.40 29.01
N ARG A 560 -28.11 12.58 27.75
CA ARG A 560 -29.52 12.52 27.32
C ARG A 560 -30.06 11.10 27.48
N LYS A 561 -31.14 10.97 28.26
CA LYS A 561 -31.98 9.76 28.32
C LYS A 561 -32.83 9.67 27.04
N TYR A 562 -32.76 8.53 26.36
CA TYR A 562 -33.70 8.18 25.29
C TYR A 562 -35.01 7.68 25.91
N HIS A 563 -36.11 8.33 25.55
CA HIS A 563 -37.47 7.86 25.84
C HIS A 563 -37.84 6.76 24.84
N THR A 564 -38.15 5.57 25.35
CA THR A 564 -38.83 4.51 24.62
C THR A 564 -40.33 4.78 24.61
N GLY A 565 -40.87 5.18 23.46
CA GLY A 565 -42.31 5.22 23.22
C GLY A 565 -42.80 3.86 22.73
N SER A 566 -43.74 3.25 23.46
CA SER A 566 -44.50 2.08 23.00
C SER A 566 -45.63 2.52 22.04
N PRO A 567 -45.93 1.74 20.98
CA PRO A 567 -46.97 2.09 20.03
C PRO A 567 -48.36 1.68 20.53
N LYS A 568 -49.36 2.50 20.20
CA LYS A 568 -50.75 2.10 19.96
C LYS A 568 -51.00 2.15 18.46
#